data_AF-A0A4V2GDJ7-F1
#
_entry.id   AF-A0A4V2GDJ7-F1
#
_cell.length_a   1.000
_cell.length_b   1.000
_cell.length_c   1.000
_cell.angle_alpha   90.00
_cell.angle_beta   90.00
_cell.angle_gamma   90.00
#
_symmetry.space_group_name_H-M   'P 1'
#
loop_
_entity.id
_entity.type
_entity.pdbx_description
1 polymer ?
#
loop_
_entity_poly.entity_id
_entity_poly.type
_entity_poly.pdbx_seq_one_letter_code
_entity_poly.pdbx_strand_id
1 'polypeptide(L)' 'MTAEPPCTFTTSVASLLIGALGPLERQEVEAHLRRCAVCLEELIFLAPLPGLLHRAVPPGSCPRCDP' A
#
# COMPACT_ATOMS: atom_id res chain seq x y z
N MET A 1 22.66 -7.06 13.89
CA MET A 1 21.39 -6.76 13.19
C MET A 1 20.58 -5.87 14.12
N THR A 2 20.83 -4.57 14.11
CA THR A 2 20.06 -3.59 14.89
C THR A 2 18.73 -3.39 14.17
N ALA A 3 17.62 -3.81 14.78
CA ALA A 3 16.29 -3.47 14.31
C ALA A 3 16.12 -1.96 14.45
N GLU A 4 16.11 -1.26 13.32
CA GLU A 4 15.72 0.15 13.24
C GLU A 4 14.27 0.27 13.77
N PRO A 5 13.94 1.30 14.57
CA PRO A 5 12.58 1.45 15.06
C PRO A 5 11.60 1.51 13.89
N PRO A 6 10.43 0.83 13.98
CA PRO A 6 9.50 0.74 12.86
C PRO A 6 9.00 2.15 12.50
N CYS A 7 9.12 2.52 11.22
CA CYS A 7 8.66 3.81 10.75
C CYS A 7 7.12 3.85 10.74
N THR A 8 6.53 4.87 11.38
CA THR A 8 5.07 5.02 11.50
C THR A 8 4.36 5.18 10.15
N PHE A 9 5.05 5.64 9.11
CA PHE A 9 4.49 5.84 7.77
C PHE A 9 4.33 4.53 6.97
N THR A 10 4.87 3.41 7.43
CA THR A 10 4.80 2.11 6.73
C THR A 10 3.36 1.66 6.45
N THR A 11 2.44 1.86 7.40
CA THR A 11 1.02 1.51 7.21
C THR A 11 0.33 2.36 6.14
N SER A 12 0.78 3.61 5.93
CA SER A 12 0.24 4.51 4.91
C SER A 12 0.70 4.17 3.49
N VAL A 13 1.73 3.34 3.31
CA VAL A 13 2.26 2.95 1.99
C VAL A 13 1.23 2.15 1.18
N ALA A 14 0.54 1.20 1.82
CA ALA A 14 -0.52 0.45 1.18
C ALA A 14 -1.68 1.36 0.73
N SER A 15 -2.11 2.27 1.62
CA SER A 15 -3.14 3.26 1.34
C SER A 15 -2.74 4.21 0.21
N LEU A 16 -1.46 4.61 0.12
CA LEU A 16 -0.92 5.40 -0.98
C LEU A 16 -1.10 4.65 -2.32
N LEU A 17 -0.72 3.37 -2.36
CA LEU A 17 -0.75 2.55 -3.57
C LEU A 17 -2.17 2.32 -4.11
N ILE A 18 -3.13 2.08 -3.22
CA ILE A 18 -4.54 1.85 -3.61
C ILE A 18 -5.32 3.15 -3.82
N GLY A 19 -4.70 4.31 -3.59
CA GLY A 19 -5.35 5.62 -3.73
C GLY A 19 -6.37 5.95 -2.64
N ALA A 20 -6.18 5.40 -1.44
CA ALA A 20 -7.08 5.63 -0.30
C ALA A 20 -6.73 6.87 0.55
N LEU A 21 -5.57 7.49 0.32
CA LEU A 21 -5.13 8.68 1.05
C LEU A 21 -5.82 9.96 0.55
N GLY A 22 -6.06 10.90 1.46
CA GLY A 22 -6.42 12.27 1.09
C GLY A 22 -5.25 13.04 0.44
N PRO A 23 -5.50 14.21 -0.19
CA PRO A 23 -4.45 14.95 -0.91
C PRO A 23 -3.28 15.40 -0.02
N LEU A 24 -3.55 15.85 1.21
CA LEU A 24 -2.51 16.31 2.15
C LEU A 24 -1.67 15.12 2.65
N GLU A 25 -2.34 14.07 3.10
CA GLU A 25 -1.71 12.85 3.61
C GLU A 25 -0.83 12.18 2.55
N ARG A 26 -1.30 12.17 1.30
CA ARG A 26 -0.51 11.71 0.15
C ARG A 26 0.80 12.48 0.00
N GLN A 27 0.76 13.83 0.05
CA GLN A 27 1.97 14.65 -0.07
C GLN A 27 2.97 14.38 1.06
N GLU A 28 2.48 14.19 2.28
CA GLU A 28 3.32 13.88 3.44
C GLU A 28 4.04 12.54 3.27
N VAL A 29 3.31 11.49 2.85
CA VAL A 29 3.88 10.16 2.60
C VAL A 29 4.88 10.20 1.45
N GLU A 30 4.55 10.87 0.33
CA GLU A 30 5.46 11.02 -0.81
C GLU A 30 6.74 11.80 -0.44
N ALA A 31 6.65 12.81 0.42
CA ALA A 31 7.81 13.54 0.92
C ALA A 31 8.67 12.70 1.88
N HIS A 32 8.05 11.80 2.65
CA HIS A 32 8.73 10.85 3.53
C HIS A 32 9.48 9.76 2.75
N LEU A 33 8.85 9.20 1.71
CA LEU A 33 9.44 8.15 0.84
C LEU A 33 10.78 8.53 0.22
N ARG A 34 11.02 9.83 -0.02
CA ARG A 34 12.30 10.33 -0.54
C ARG A 34 13.46 10.20 0.44
N ARG A 35 13.18 9.98 1.73
CA ARG A 35 14.15 10.04 2.84
C ARG A 35 14.18 8.79 3.72
N CYS A 36 13.26 7.85 3.51
CA CYS A 36 13.17 6.64 4.33
C CYS A 36 13.29 5.38 3.46
N ALA A 37 14.40 4.65 3.64
CA ALA A 37 14.66 3.40 2.92
C ALA A 37 13.62 2.32 3.28
N VAL A 38 13.20 2.24 4.55
CA VAL A 38 12.19 1.27 5.01
C VAL A 38 10.86 1.44 4.28
N CYS A 39 10.35 2.67 4.18
CA CYS A 39 9.10 2.93 3.46
C CYS A 39 9.24 2.74 1.94
N LEU A 40 10.44 2.97 1.38
CA LEU A 40 10.70 2.71 -0.03
C LEU A 40 10.75 1.21 -0.33
N GLU A 41 11.37 0.41 0.55
CA GLU A 41 11.36 -1.05 0.46
C GLU A 41 9.93 -1.61 0.55
N GLU A 42 9.13 -1.10 1.50
CA GLU A 42 7.72 -1.47 1.63
C GLU A 42 6.93 -1.11 0.35
N LEU A 43 7.19 0.06 -0.24
CA LEU A 43 6.56 0.48 -1.49
C LEU A 43 6.90 -0.50 -2.63
N ILE A 44 8.17 -0.87 -2.76
CA ILE A 44 8.64 -1.83 -3.79
C ILE A 44 7.99 -3.19 -3.57
N PHE A 45 7.92 -3.65 -2.32
CA PHE A 45 7.31 -4.92 -1.95
C PHE A 45 5.81 -4.97 -2.32
N LEU A 46 5.08 -3.89 -2.06
CA LEU A 46 3.64 -3.80 -2.30
C LEU A 46 3.26 -3.35 -3.72
N ALA A 47 4.18 -2.78 -4.50
CA ALA A 47 3.92 -2.24 -5.85
C ALA A 47 3.22 -3.19 -6.83
N PRO A 48 3.40 -4.53 -6.78
CA PRO A 48 2.65 -5.44 -7.66
C PRO A 48 1.16 -5.59 -7.31
N LEU A 49 0.75 -5.26 -6.07
CA LEU A 49 -0.61 -5.51 -5.58
C LEU A 49 -1.71 -4.82 -6.40
N PRO A 50 -1.63 -3.53 -6.79
CA PRO A 50 -2.66 -2.89 -7.59
C PRO A 50 -2.97 -3.66 -8.90
N GLY A 51 -1.96 -4.20 -9.56
CA GLY A 51 -2.14 -5.01 -10.78
C GLY A 51 -2.73 -6.40 -10.51
N LEU A 52 -2.50 -6.97 -9.32
CA LEU A 52 -3.17 -8.20 -8.88
C LEU A 52 -4.63 -7.93 -8.53
N LEU A 53 -4.92 -6.87 -7.78
CA LEU A 53 -6.26 -6.47 -7.36
C LEU A 53 -7.15 -6.10 -8.54
N HIS A 54 -6.61 -5.44 -9.57
CA HIS A 54 -7.36 -5.11 -10.79
C HIS A 54 -7.90 -6.36 -11.53
N ARG A 55 -7.22 -7.50 -11.37
CA ARG A 55 -7.62 -8.78 -11.98
C ARG A 55 -8.49 -9.64 -11.04
N ALA A 56 -8.54 -9.29 -9.77
CA ALA A 56 -9.32 -10.03 -8.80
C ALA A 56 -10.82 -9.73 -8.96
N VAL A 57 -11.63 -10.76 -8.78
CA VAL A 57 -13.08 -10.61 -8.65
C VAL A 57 -13.37 -10.08 -7.24
N PRO A 58 -14.06 -8.94 -7.08
CA PRO A 58 -14.41 -8.44 -5.76
C PRO A 58 -15.16 -9.50 -4.93
N PRO A 59 -14.87 -9.64 -3.63
CA PRO A 59 -15.64 -10.55 -2.78
C PRO A 59 -17.13 -10.19 -2.83
N GLY A 60 -17.99 -11.19 -3.01
CA GLY A 60 -19.44 -11.01 -3.16
C GLY A 60 -19.93 -10.68 -4.58
N SER A 61 -19.04 -10.59 -5.56
CA SER A 61 -19.41 -10.37 -6.97
C SER A 61 -19.48 -11.65 -7.82
N CYS A 62 -19.22 -12.83 -7.22
CA CYS A 62 -19.42 -14.12 -7.89
C CYS A 62 -20.92 -14.39 -8.12
N PRO A 63 -21.38 -14.51 -9.38
CA PRO A 63 -22.78 -14.84 -9.68
C PRO A 63 -23.11 -16.33 -9.47
N ARG A 64 -22.10 -17.19 -9.22
CA ARG A 64 -22.25 -18.64 -9.02
C ARG A 64 -21.90 -19.09 -7.59
N CYS A 65 -22.15 -18.24 -6.60
CA CYS A 65 -22.31 -18.74 -5.23
C CYS A 65 -23.73 -19.32 -5.10
N ASP A 66 -23.97 -20.47 -5.71
CA ASP A 66 -25.09 -21.35 -5.38
C ASP A 66 -24.50 -22.62 -4.71
N PRO A 67 -25.10 -23.16 -3.65
CA PRO A 67 -24.74 -24.46 -3.10
C PRO A 67 -25.05 -25.62 -4.06
#